data_AF-A0A7K3NKB9-F1
#
_entry.id   AF-A0A7K3NKB9-F1
#
_cell.length_a   1.000
_cell.length_b   1.000
_cell.length_c   1.000
_cell.angle_alpha   90.00
_cell.angle_beta   90.00
_cell.angle_gamma   90.00
#
_symmetry.space_group_name_H-M   'P 1'
#
loop_
_entity.id
_entity.type
_entity.pdbx_description
1 polymer ?
#
loop_
_entity_poly.entity_id
_entity_poly.type
_entity_poly.pdbx_seq_one_letter_code
_entity_poly.pdbx_strand_id
1 'polypeptide(L)'
;MPAKASLRLDFGSDTCPGALFEMPEQAVDPGELMTLRIWAATEAMLDGYELRQGLQSLGLGERVDYPGQVTCKYFDWAGENTAQQFTFPVSRITRVTAFAPLLCVVGDELVTVAPQGHDVTDKFVRVGHSCLAPILGQFPGPLYGTTHAVAERPPYAREWAWTAPSDPTGAQWFFLYRGGVLKRRFSLALSDEPEDASIKYVDCKIRVIDADTAGAVLGAQVYIEIGEDYVDLGLTDDRYGFVKVFNILSGEYRVVVEKDGYESNAEMITITPDGDEVRVQIEVAA
;
A
#
# COMPACT_ATOMS: atom_id res chain seq x y z
N MET A 1 -9.10 -22.36 22.32
CA MET A 1 -8.86 -20.90 22.35
C MET A 1 -9.98 -20.26 21.56
N PRO A 2 -10.57 -19.14 21.99
CA PRO A 2 -11.52 -18.42 21.13
C PRO A 2 -10.80 -18.07 19.81
N ALA A 3 -11.50 -18.24 18.69
CA ALA A 3 -10.91 -18.05 17.37
C ALA A 3 -10.59 -16.56 17.15
N LYS A 4 -9.49 -16.32 16.43
CA LYS A 4 -9.07 -14.99 16.00
C LYS A 4 -9.90 -14.58 14.80
N ALA A 5 -10.63 -13.48 14.89
CA ALA A 5 -11.53 -13.08 13.83
C ALA A 5 -10.83 -12.23 12.76
N SER A 6 -10.93 -12.63 11.49
CA SER A 6 -10.68 -11.72 10.35
C SER A 6 -11.89 -10.84 10.12
N LEU A 7 -11.65 -9.65 9.57
CA LEU A 7 -12.67 -8.63 9.39
C LEU A 7 -12.82 -8.31 7.90
N ARG A 8 -13.92 -8.78 7.30
CA ARG A 8 -14.21 -8.52 5.89
C ARG A 8 -15.11 -7.30 5.73
N LEU A 9 -14.63 -6.31 4.97
CA LEU A 9 -15.36 -5.09 4.60
C LEU A 9 -15.82 -5.16 3.14
N ASP A 10 -17.13 -5.17 2.91
CA ASP A 10 -17.70 -5.03 1.56
C ASP A 10 -18.23 -3.59 1.37
N PHE A 11 -17.55 -2.79 0.56
CA PHE A 11 -18.01 -1.46 0.15
C PHE A 11 -18.77 -1.50 -1.18
N GLY A 12 -19.79 -0.66 -1.32
CA GLY A 12 -20.40 -0.36 -2.62
C GLY A 12 -19.42 0.40 -3.54
N SER A 13 -19.45 0.06 -4.82
CA SER A 13 -18.49 0.36 -5.91
C SER A 13 -18.17 1.84 -6.22
N ASP A 14 -17.65 2.61 -5.25
CA ASP A 14 -17.02 3.90 -5.58
C ASP A 14 -15.52 3.72 -5.75
N THR A 15 -15.04 3.98 -6.96
CA THR A 15 -13.65 3.75 -7.38
C THR A 15 -12.63 4.68 -6.71
N CYS A 16 -13.05 5.77 -6.05
CA CYS A 16 -12.20 6.63 -5.23
C CYS A 16 -13.06 7.36 -4.15
N PRO A 17 -13.38 6.74 -3.00
CA PRO A 17 -14.38 7.28 -2.06
C PRO A 17 -13.93 8.59 -1.38
N GLY A 18 -14.91 9.47 -1.09
CA GLY A 18 -14.79 10.76 -0.40
C GLY A 18 -14.07 10.77 0.97
N ALA A 19 -14.06 9.61 1.61
CA ALA A 19 -13.52 9.32 2.93
C ALA A 19 -13.22 7.81 2.96
N LEU A 20 -12.07 7.40 3.48
CA LEU A 20 -11.87 5.98 3.82
C LEU A 20 -12.40 5.75 5.22
N PHE A 21 -13.19 4.70 5.32
CA PHE A 21 -13.49 4.08 6.58
C PHE A 21 -12.34 3.12 6.90
N GLU A 22 -11.51 3.46 7.87
CA GLU A 22 -10.40 2.62 8.31
C GLU A 22 -10.84 1.78 9.51
N MET A 23 -10.43 0.53 9.48
CA MET A 23 -10.49 -0.39 10.61
C MET A 23 -9.11 -1.01 10.82
N PRO A 24 -8.76 -1.42 12.05
CA PRO A 24 -7.58 -2.22 12.29
C PRO A 24 -7.66 -3.49 11.43
N GLU A 25 -6.64 -3.75 10.61
CA GLU A 25 -6.52 -4.99 9.83
C GLU A 25 -6.12 -6.21 10.68
N GLN A 26 -6.03 -6.01 12.00
CA GLN A 26 -5.58 -7.03 12.94
C GLN A 26 -6.70 -8.01 13.25
N ALA A 27 -6.32 -9.25 13.52
CA ALA A 27 -7.22 -10.23 14.11
C ALA A 27 -7.73 -9.73 15.47
N VAL A 28 -9.03 -9.87 15.72
CA VAL A 28 -9.70 -9.33 16.90
C VAL A 28 -10.22 -10.46 17.76
N ASP A 29 -10.03 -10.36 19.08
CA ASP A 29 -10.61 -11.32 20.02
C ASP A 29 -12.09 -10.97 20.32
N PRO A 30 -12.97 -11.97 20.51
CA PRO A 30 -14.35 -11.71 20.95
C PRO A 30 -14.39 -10.91 22.25
N GLY A 31 -15.17 -9.82 22.27
CA GLY A 31 -15.24 -8.89 23.41
C GLY A 31 -14.16 -7.80 23.42
N GLU A 32 -13.24 -7.79 22.46
CA GLU A 32 -12.22 -6.75 22.35
C GLU A 32 -12.82 -5.42 21.87
N LEU A 33 -12.29 -4.32 22.40
CA LEU A 33 -12.66 -2.98 21.99
C LEU A 33 -11.88 -2.58 20.74
N MET A 34 -12.60 -2.34 19.65
CA MET A 34 -12.07 -1.85 18.39
C MET A 34 -12.35 -0.37 18.21
N THR A 35 -11.53 0.28 17.37
CA THR A 35 -11.77 1.65 16.91
C THR A 35 -12.08 1.68 15.42
N LEU A 36 -13.23 2.22 15.08
CA LEU A 36 -13.68 2.47 13.71
C LEU A 36 -13.40 3.92 13.36
N ARG A 37 -12.80 4.21 12.20
CA ARG A 37 -12.39 5.57 11.84
C ARG A 37 -12.94 5.99 10.48
N ILE A 38 -13.35 7.25 10.36
CA ILE A 38 -13.42 7.91 9.05
C ILE A 38 -12.39 9.04 9.00
N TRP A 39 -11.69 9.14 7.88
CA TRP A 39 -10.67 10.17 7.67
C TRP A 39 -11.16 11.29 6.78
N ALA A 40 -10.75 12.53 7.09
CA ALA A 40 -11.06 13.69 6.27
C ALA A 40 -9.96 14.75 6.26
N ALA A 41 -9.86 15.48 5.15
CA ALA A 41 -8.83 16.49 4.94
C ALA A 41 -9.08 17.77 5.77
N THR A 42 -10.32 18.01 6.16
CA THR A 42 -10.72 19.13 7.03
C THR A 42 -11.68 18.62 8.10
N GLU A 43 -11.66 19.26 9.26
CA GLU A 43 -12.54 18.89 10.38
C GLU A 43 -14.04 19.03 10.00
N ALA A 44 -14.39 20.08 9.26
CA ALA A 44 -15.78 20.34 8.81
C ALA A 44 -16.35 19.22 7.91
N MET A 45 -15.49 18.47 7.23
CA MET A 45 -15.94 17.31 6.46
C MET A 45 -16.46 16.19 7.36
N LEU A 46 -16.06 16.14 8.63
CA LEU A 46 -16.53 15.16 9.63
C LEU A 46 -17.83 15.60 10.32
N ASP A 47 -18.37 16.76 9.97
CA ASP A 47 -19.60 17.29 10.58
C ASP A 47 -20.82 16.46 10.23
N GLY A 48 -21.60 16.14 11.26
CA GLY A 48 -22.90 15.46 11.15
C GLY A 48 -22.82 13.98 10.83
N TYR A 49 -21.63 13.37 10.84
CA TYR A 49 -21.47 11.93 10.68
C TYR A 49 -21.92 11.17 11.93
N GLU A 50 -22.73 10.14 11.72
CA GLU A 50 -23.24 9.23 12.75
C GLU A 50 -23.05 7.79 12.26
N LEU A 51 -22.60 6.90 13.15
CA LEU A 51 -22.48 5.48 12.84
C LEU A 51 -23.56 4.69 13.58
N ARG A 52 -24.14 3.70 12.90
CA ARG A 52 -25.10 2.76 13.48
C ARG A 52 -24.68 1.32 13.20
N GLN A 53 -24.89 0.43 14.16
CA GLN A 53 -24.81 -1.02 13.99
C GLN A 53 -26.24 -1.57 13.99
N GLY A 54 -26.72 -2.04 12.84
CA GLY A 54 -28.14 -2.39 12.69
C GLY A 54 -29.05 -1.20 13.04
N LEU A 55 -29.88 -1.37 14.07
CA LEU A 55 -30.74 -0.32 14.62
C LEU A 55 -30.10 0.46 15.77
N GLN A 56 -28.98 0.01 16.32
CA GLN A 56 -28.30 0.65 17.44
C GLN A 56 -27.43 1.80 16.92
N SER A 57 -27.62 2.99 17.47
CA SER A 57 -26.70 4.10 17.21
C SER A 57 -25.44 3.94 18.05
N LEU A 58 -24.27 4.07 17.41
CA LEU A 58 -22.98 4.27 18.05
C LEU A 58 -22.68 5.77 18.25
N GLY A 59 -23.65 6.63 17.90
CA GLY A 59 -23.57 8.07 18.06
C GLY A 59 -22.70 8.76 17.01
N LEU A 60 -22.29 9.98 17.34
CA LEU A 60 -21.46 10.81 16.46
C LEU A 60 -19.98 10.40 16.50
N GLY A 61 -19.54 9.62 17.48
CA GLY A 61 -18.12 9.34 17.65
C GLY A 61 -17.31 10.56 18.11
N GLU A 62 -16.05 10.33 18.42
CA GLU A 62 -15.09 11.33 18.89
C GLU A 62 -14.32 11.94 17.71
N ARG A 63 -13.92 13.22 17.82
CA ARG A 63 -13.01 13.84 16.86
C ARG A 63 -11.59 13.69 17.36
N VAL A 64 -10.71 13.23 16.49
CA VAL A 64 -9.31 13.01 16.81
C VAL A 64 -8.44 13.58 15.70
N ASP A 65 -7.37 14.26 16.10
CA ASP A 65 -6.40 14.86 15.20
C ASP A 65 -5.13 14.03 15.16
N TYR A 66 -4.66 13.76 13.95
CA TYR A 66 -3.46 13.01 13.63
C TYR A 66 -2.58 13.80 12.64
N PRO A 67 -1.99 14.93 13.09
CA PRO A 67 -1.22 15.80 12.21
C PRO A 67 0.07 15.11 11.71
N GLY A 68 0.51 15.51 10.50
CA GLY A 68 1.85 15.16 9.99
C GLY A 68 2.01 13.73 9.47
N GLN A 69 0.92 13.01 9.24
CA GLN A 69 0.98 11.66 8.69
C GLN A 69 1.32 11.67 7.19
N VAL A 70 2.23 10.77 6.79
CA VAL A 70 2.66 10.58 5.40
C VAL A 70 2.49 9.11 5.02
N THR A 71 2.17 8.86 3.75
CA THR A 71 2.18 7.53 3.14
C THR A 71 2.96 7.59 1.83
N CYS A 72 3.49 6.46 1.41
CA CYS A 72 4.15 6.30 0.12
C CYS A 72 3.63 5.05 -0.58
N LYS A 73 3.59 5.09 -1.92
CA LYS A 73 3.20 3.95 -2.75
C LYS A 73 3.91 3.99 -4.10
N TYR A 74 4.19 2.81 -4.64
CA TYR A 74 4.62 2.65 -6.03
C TYR A 74 3.41 2.43 -6.93
N PHE A 75 3.40 3.07 -8.09
CA PHE A 75 2.35 2.94 -9.09
C PHE A 75 2.96 2.53 -10.41
N ASP A 76 2.55 1.36 -10.91
CA ASP A 76 3.02 0.79 -12.16
C ASP A 76 2.06 1.11 -13.28
N TRP A 77 2.56 1.86 -14.26
CA TRP A 77 1.81 2.28 -15.42
C TRP A 77 2.01 1.25 -16.53
N ALA A 78 0.90 0.74 -17.06
CA ALA A 78 0.89 -0.29 -18.11
C ALA A 78 0.14 0.18 -19.38
N GLY A 79 0.15 1.49 -19.64
CA GLY A 79 -0.43 2.11 -20.83
C GLY A 79 -1.87 2.60 -20.69
N GLU A 80 -2.57 2.29 -19.59
CA GLU A 80 -3.99 2.66 -19.46
C GLU A 80 -4.21 4.12 -19.03
N ASN A 81 -3.21 4.77 -18.42
CA ASN A 81 -3.32 6.10 -17.81
C ASN A 81 -4.50 6.26 -16.84
N THR A 82 -5.00 5.15 -16.29
CA THR A 82 -6.11 5.10 -15.34
C THR A 82 -5.64 5.49 -13.95
N ALA A 83 -6.53 6.09 -13.15
CA ALA A 83 -6.19 6.46 -11.79
C ALA A 83 -5.90 5.20 -10.96
N GLN A 84 -4.81 5.20 -10.19
CA GLN A 84 -4.41 4.11 -9.31
C GLN A 84 -4.52 4.51 -7.85
N GLN A 85 -4.84 3.54 -6.97
CA GLN A 85 -5.26 3.83 -5.60
C GLN A 85 -4.16 3.61 -4.56
N PHE A 86 -3.97 4.58 -3.65
CA PHE A 86 -3.27 4.44 -2.38
C PHE A 86 -4.01 3.50 -1.43
N THR A 87 -3.27 2.89 -0.51
CA THR A 87 -3.87 2.05 0.56
C THR A 87 -4.65 2.89 1.58
N PHE A 88 -4.26 4.16 1.76
CA PHE A 88 -4.93 5.12 2.65
C PHE A 88 -5.48 6.32 1.85
N PRO A 89 -6.44 7.09 2.39
CA PRO A 89 -6.73 8.41 1.86
C PRO A 89 -5.49 9.26 1.90
N VAL A 90 -5.46 10.19 0.97
CA VAL A 90 -4.45 11.22 0.87
C VAL A 90 -5.14 12.57 0.77
N SER A 91 -4.70 13.50 1.60
CA SER A 91 -5.14 14.90 1.57
C SER A 91 -4.40 15.66 0.47
N ARG A 92 -3.13 15.31 0.25
CA ARG A 92 -2.26 15.98 -0.70
C ARG A 92 -1.18 15.04 -1.23
N ILE A 93 -0.90 15.10 -2.53
CA ILE A 93 0.31 14.52 -3.10
C ILE A 93 1.43 15.52 -2.87
N THR A 94 2.49 15.10 -2.18
CA THR A 94 3.63 15.97 -1.88
C THR A 94 4.74 15.82 -2.89
N ARG A 95 4.95 14.60 -3.40
CA ARG A 95 5.97 14.32 -4.40
C ARG A 95 5.63 13.08 -5.22
N VAL A 96 5.91 13.13 -6.52
CA VAL A 96 5.94 11.96 -7.39
C VAL A 96 7.26 11.95 -8.12
N THR A 97 7.99 10.84 -8.02
CA THR A 97 9.29 10.67 -8.68
C THR A 97 9.20 9.49 -9.63
N ALA A 98 9.77 9.61 -10.83
CA ALA A 98 9.97 8.50 -11.73
C ALA A 98 10.91 7.49 -11.04
N PHE A 99 10.40 6.37 -10.56
CA PHE A 99 11.23 5.38 -9.90
C PHE A 99 11.99 4.54 -10.92
N ALA A 100 11.32 4.15 -12.00
CA ALA A 100 11.94 3.67 -13.22
C ALA A 100 11.72 4.73 -14.32
N PRO A 101 12.43 4.68 -15.46
CA PRO A 101 12.14 5.56 -16.59
C PRO A 101 10.65 5.49 -16.95
N LEU A 102 10.03 6.65 -17.09
CA LEU A 102 8.67 6.74 -17.60
C LEU A 102 8.73 6.87 -19.11
N LEU A 103 7.97 6.01 -19.79
CA LEU A 103 7.91 5.92 -21.24
C LEU A 103 6.50 6.22 -21.72
N CYS A 104 6.36 6.82 -22.90
CA CYS A 104 5.08 6.96 -23.58
C CYS A 104 5.13 6.36 -24.98
N VAL A 105 4.02 5.76 -25.41
CA VAL A 105 3.83 5.36 -26.81
C VAL A 105 3.41 6.60 -27.62
N VAL A 106 4.22 7.00 -28.59
CA VAL A 106 3.96 8.12 -29.51
C VAL A 106 4.06 7.61 -30.94
N GLY A 107 2.92 7.40 -31.59
CA GLY A 107 2.89 6.64 -32.84
C GLY A 107 3.31 5.19 -32.60
N ASP A 108 4.35 4.74 -33.30
CA ASP A 108 4.91 3.37 -33.17
C ASP A 108 6.19 3.32 -32.31
N GLU A 109 6.54 4.42 -31.62
CA GLU A 109 7.78 4.54 -30.84
C GLU A 109 7.50 4.67 -29.34
N LEU A 110 8.42 4.13 -28.53
CA LEU A 110 8.50 4.39 -27.09
C LEU A 110 9.45 5.56 -26.83
N VAL A 111 8.90 6.65 -26.30
CA VAL A 111 9.65 7.87 -25.97
C VAL A 111 9.81 7.97 -24.45
N THR A 112 11.03 8.20 -23.98
CA THR A 112 11.26 8.50 -22.56
C THR A 112 10.76 9.89 -22.22
N VAL A 113 9.77 9.99 -21.34
CA VAL A 113 9.17 11.26 -20.90
C VAL A 113 9.72 11.74 -19.55
N ALA A 114 10.29 10.84 -18.76
CA ALA A 114 11.07 11.19 -17.58
C ALA A 114 12.10 10.08 -17.27
N PRO A 115 13.39 10.41 -17.10
CA PRO A 115 14.37 9.43 -16.66
C PRO A 115 14.15 9.05 -15.18
N GLN A 116 14.74 7.92 -14.76
CA GLN A 116 14.73 7.50 -13.37
C GLN A 116 15.28 8.60 -12.44
N GLY A 117 14.61 8.78 -11.30
CA GLY A 117 14.92 9.77 -10.28
C GLY A 117 14.39 11.18 -10.57
N HIS A 118 13.76 11.42 -11.72
CA HIS A 118 13.22 12.73 -12.06
C HIS A 118 11.93 13.03 -11.28
N ASP A 119 11.80 14.26 -10.77
CA ASP A 119 10.55 14.74 -10.18
C ASP A 119 9.53 14.99 -11.28
N VAL A 120 8.38 14.34 -11.15
CA VAL A 120 7.26 14.41 -12.10
C VAL A 120 5.97 14.79 -11.38
N THR A 121 6.06 15.39 -10.19
CA THR A 121 4.90 15.75 -9.36
C THR A 121 3.90 16.61 -10.13
N ASP A 122 4.38 17.52 -10.97
CA ASP A 122 3.58 18.41 -11.81
C ASP A 122 2.83 17.71 -12.95
N LYS A 123 3.13 16.42 -13.21
CA LYS A 123 2.47 15.59 -14.22
C LYS A 123 1.38 14.70 -13.67
N PHE A 124 1.20 14.67 -12.35
CA PHE A 124 0.19 13.85 -11.68
C PHE A 124 -0.71 14.70 -10.81
N VAL A 125 -1.93 14.22 -10.62
CA VAL A 125 -2.92 14.87 -9.78
C VAL A 125 -3.58 13.85 -8.89
N ARG A 126 -3.99 14.31 -7.71
CA ARG A 126 -4.88 13.56 -6.84
C ARG A 126 -6.28 13.52 -7.46
N VAL A 127 -6.81 12.33 -7.69
CA VAL A 127 -8.20 12.13 -8.09
C VAL A 127 -8.98 11.55 -6.92
N GLY A 128 -10.12 12.14 -6.60
CA GLY A 128 -10.86 11.79 -5.41
C GLY A 128 -10.03 11.98 -4.14
N HIS A 129 -10.04 10.98 -3.24
CA HIS A 129 -9.34 11.07 -1.95
C HIS A 129 -8.26 10.02 -1.75
N SER A 130 -8.06 9.11 -2.69
CA SER A 130 -7.10 8.02 -2.53
C SER A 130 -6.43 7.64 -3.83
N CYS A 131 -6.63 8.38 -4.93
CA CYS A 131 -6.11 7.99 -6.23
C CYS A 131 -5.08 8.99 -6.75
N LEU A 132 -4.04 8.47 -7.39
CA LEU A 132 -3.09 9.22 -8.21
C LEU A 132 -3.45 8.97 -9.68
N ALA A 133 -3.54 10.04 -10.48
CA ALA A 133 -3.75 9.91 -11.91
C ALA A 133 -2.77 10.80 -12.68
N PRO A 134 -2.34 10.39 -13.88
CA PRO A 134 -1.68 11.27 -14.82
C PRO A 134 -2.58 12.46 -15.15
N ILE A 135 -2.04 13.67 -15.22
CA ILE A 135 -2.81 14.83 -15.67
C ILE A 135 -3.05 14.69 -17.17
N LEU A 136 -4.31 14.82 -17.58
CA LEU A 136 -4.70 14.74 -18.98
C LEU A 136 -3.91 15.75 -19.84
N GLY A 137 -3.25 15.25 -20.89
CA GLY A 137 -2.46 16.05 -21.82
C GLY A 137 -1.03 16.37 -21.36
N GLN A 138 -0.60 15.98 -20.15
CA GLN A 138 0.79 16.12 -19.71
C GLN A 138 1.72 15.02 -20.25
N PHE A 139 1.12 13.95 -20.77
CA PHE A 139 1.80 12.85 -21.44
C PHE A 139 1.31 12.74 -22.88
N PRO A 140 2.21 12.51 -23.85
CA PRO A 140 1.86 12.44 -25.27
C PRO A 140 1.14 11.14 -25.66
N GLY A 141 1.04 10.16 -24.76
CA GLY A 141 0.36 8.90 -25.00
C GLY A 141 0.25 8.00 -23.75
N PRO A 142 -0.11 6.72 -23.94
CA PRO A 142 -0.08 5.66 -22.92
C PRO A 142 1.23 5.65 -22.12
N LEU A 143 1.16 5.76 -20.80
CA LEU A 143 2.30 5.81 -19.89
C LEU A 143 2.72 4.41 -19.43
N TYR A 144 4.02 4.16 -19.46
CA TYR A 144 4.66 2.94 -18.97
C TYR A 144 5.76 3.27 -17.95
N GLY A 145 6.02 2.33 -17.04
CA GLY A 145 7.06 2.43 -16.02
C GLY A 145 6.48 2.62 -14.62
N THR A 146 7.33 2.88 -13.63
CA THR A 146 6.88 3.02 -12.24
C THR A 146 7.16 4.41 -11.68
N THR A 147 6.17 4.97 -11.00
CA THR A 147 6.37 6.14 -10.12
C THR A 147 6.41 5.76 -8.66
N HIS A 148 7.20 6.49 -7.87
CA HIS A 148 7.12 6.51 -6.42
C HIS A 148 6.40 7.79 -5.98
N ALA A 149 5.24 7.65 -5.34
CA ALA A 149 4.47 8.78 -4.85
C ALA A 149 4.53 8.86 -3.32
N VAL A 150 4.75 10.07 -2.82
CA VAL A 150 4.67 10.44 -1.42
C VAL A 150 3.47 11.36 -1.26
N ALA A 151 2.66 11.10 -0.25
CA ALA A 151 1.43 11.83 -0.01
C ALA A 151 1.16 12.00 1.48
N GLU A 152 0.51 13.09 1.84
CA GLU A 152 0.04 13.32 3.21
C GLU A 152 -1.29 12.62 3.42
N ARG A 153 -1.44 11.96 4.57
CA ARG A 153 -2.74 11.44 5.00
C ARG A 153 -3.61 12.60 5.52
N PRO A 154 -4.94 12.46 5.53
CA PRO A 154 -5.79 13.44 6.17
C PRO A 154 -5.53 13.51 7.67
N PRO A 155 -5.42 14.71 8.26
CA PRO A 155 -5.03 14.85 9.66
C PRO A 155 -6.23 14.75 10.60
N TYR A 156 -7.46 14.65 10.10
CA TYR A 156 -8.65 14.60 10.94
C TYR A 156 -9.34 13.25 10.81
N ALA A 157 -9.70 12.68 11.94
CA ALA A 157 -10.48 11.47 12.04
C ALA A 157 -11.72 11.67 12.91
N ARG A 158 -12.76 10.88 12.62
CA ARG A 158 -13.86 10.65 13.55
C ARG A 158 -13.89 9.18 13.92
N GLU A 159 -13.90 8.92 15.22
CA GLU A 159 -13.67 7.60 15.79
C GLU A 159 -14.90 7.09 16.54
N TRP A 160 -15.21 5.81 16.36
CA TRP A 160 -16.20 5.11 17.18
C TRP A 160 -15.54 3.92 17.85
N ALA A 161 -15.79 3.79 19.15
CA ALA A 161 -15.47 2.59 19.87
C ALA A 161 -16.56 1.54 19.62
N TRP A 162 -16.16 0.34 19.24
CA TRP A 162 -17.06 -0.79 19.02
C TRP A 162 -16.48 -2.03 19.68
N THR A 163 -17.27 -2.74 20.48
CA THR A 163 -16.84 -3.99 21.09
C THR A 163 -17.23 -5.16 20.21
N ALA A 164 -16.26 -5.98 19.82
CA ALA A 164 -16.52 -7.19 19.05
C ALA A 164 -17.49 -8.10 19.84
N PRO A 165 -18.55 -8.64 19.22
CA PRO A 165 -19.49 -9.52 19.90
C PRO A 165 -18.79 -10.77 20.44
N SER A 166 -19.23 -11.24 21.60
CA SER A 166 -18.72 -12.46 22.23
C SER A 166 -19.09 -13.74 21.47
N ASP A 167 -20.16 -13.70 20.66
CA ASP A 167 -20.59 -14.76 19.76
C ASP A 167 -20.54 -14.21 18.31
N PRO A 168 -19.49 -14.55 17.54
CA PRO A 168 -19.23 -13.96 16.22
C PRO A 168 -20.18 -14.40 15.10
N THR A 169 -21.31 -15.05 15.39
CA THR A 169 -22.19 -15.61 14.35
C THR A 169 -22.85 -14.53 13.48
N GLY A 170 -22.46 -14.51 12.20
CA GLY A 170 -23.09 -13.70 11.15
C GLY A 170 -22.51 -12.29 10.99
N ALA A 171 -22.87 -11.66 9.87
CA ALA A 171 -22.35 -10.35 9.51
C ALA A 171 -22.98 -9.23 10.37
N GLN A 172 -22.13 -8.45 11.03
CA GLN A 172 -22.50 -7.26 11.78
C GLN A 172 -22.63 -6.09 10.81
N TRP A 173 -23.85 -5.62 10.55
CA TRP A 173 -24.09 -4.54 9.61
C TRP A 173 -23.96 -3.16 10.23
N PHE A 174 -23.27 -2.27 9.54
CA PHE A 174 -23.06 -0.88 9.91
C PHE A 174 -23.56 0.06 8.84
N PHE A 175 -24.02 1.23 9.29
CA PHE A 175 -24.63 2.25 8.46
C PHE A 175 -24.07 3.61 8.88
N LEU A 176 -23.37 4.27 7.96
CA LEU A 176 -22.81 5.59 8.17
C LEU A 176 -23.76 6.63 7.59
N TYR A 177 -24.30 7.48 8.44
CA TYR A 177 -25.18 8.58 8.09
C TYR A 177 -24.44 9.91 8.15
N ARG A 178 -24.89 10.89 7.36
CA ARG A 178 -24.50 12.30 7.51
C ARG A 178 -25.74 13.18 7.46
N GLY A 179 -26.04 13.89 8.54
CA GLY A 179 -27.24 14.74 8.63
C GLY A 179 -28.54 13.97 8.34
N GLY A 180 -28.64 12.73 8.82
CA GLY A 180 -29.80 11.85 8.61
C GLY A 180 -29.85 11.14 7.25
N VAL A 181 -28.94 11.42 6.33
CA VAL A 181 -28.87 10.75 5.02
C VAL A 181 -27.85 9.62 5.05
N LEU A 182 -28.26 8.41 4.66
CA LEU A 182 -27.36 7.26 4.55
C LEU A 182 -26.28 7.54 3.49
N LYS A 183 -25.01 7.44 3.88
CA LYS A 183 -23.85 7.63 2.99
C LYS A 183 -23.17 6.33 2.62
N ARG A 184 -23.02 5.42 3.58
CA ARG A 184 -22.40 4.11 3.36
C ARG A 184 -23.07 3.05 4.22
N ARG A 185 -23.01 1.80 3.75
CA ARG A 185 -23.22 0.61 4.56
C ARG A 185 -22.05 -0.33 4.33
N PHE A 186 -21.70 -1.08 5.36
CA PHE A 186 -20.69 -2.13 5.30
C PHE A 186 -21.06 -3.17 6.35
N SER A 187 -20.52 -4.37 6.24
CA SER A 187 -20.65 -5.39 7.27
C SER A 187 -19.28 -5.80 7.77
N LEU A 188 -19.23 -6.34 8.98
CA LEU A 188 -18.08 -7.04 9.54
C LEU A 188 -18.51 -8.47 9.78
N ALA A 189 -17.91 -9.42 9.06
CA ALA A 189 -18.00 -10.82 9.44
C ALA A 189 -16.80 -11.15 10.30
N LEU A 190 -17.02 -11.83 11.42
CA LEU A 190 -15.97 -12.44 12.21
C LEU A 190 -15.88 -13.91 11.76
N SER A 191 -14.70 -14.34 11.30
CA SER A 191 -14.46 -15.70 10.83
C SER A 191 -13.59 -16.47 11.82
N ASP A 192 -13.94 -17.71 12.12
CA ASP A 192 -13.08 -18.62 12.92
C ASP A 192 -11.84 -19.07 12.13
N GLU A 193 -11.86 -18.89 10.80
CA GLU A 193 -10.73 -19.01 9.90
C GLU A 193 -10.31 -17.60 9.50
N PRO A 194 -9.39 -16.94 10.22
CA PRO A 194 -8.85 -15.69 9.75
C PRO A 194 -8.21 -15.94 8.38
N GLU A 195 -8.51 -15.10 7.38
CA GLU A 195 -7.58 -14.99 6.25
C GLU A 195 -6.24 -14.66 6.89
N ASP A 196 -5.23 -15.49 6.64
CA ASP A 196 -3.94 -15.39 7.32
C ASP A 196 -3.28 -14.07 6.93
N ALA A 197 -3.57 -12.99 7.67
CA ALA A 197 -3.07 -11.66 7.40
C ALA A 197 -1.54 -11.57 7.56
N SER A 198 -0.88 -12.66 8.02
CA SER A 198 0.57 -12.81 7.99
C SER A 198 1.13 -13.11 6.59
N ILE A 199 0.26 -13.44 5.64
CA ILE A 199 0.61 -13.85 4.27
C ILE A 199 -0.21 -13.00 3.28
N LYS A 200 0.40 -11.96 2.74
CA LYS A 200 -0.18 -11.08 1.70
C LYS A 200 0.72 -11.03 0.49
N TYR A 201 0.14 -10.91 -0.71
CA TYR A 201 0.94 -10.48 -1.85
C TYR A 201 1.29 -9.00 -1.68
N VAL A 202 2.58 -8.71 -1.68
CA VAL A 202 3.14 -7.38 -1.48
C VAL A 202 4.13 -7.04 -2.60
N ASP A 203 4.33 -5.74 -2.80
CA ASP A 203 5.45 -5.23 -3.56
C ASP A 203 6.54 -4.82 -2.57
N CYS A 204 7.77 -5.24 -2.78
CA CYS A 204 8.89 -4.93 -1.90
C CYS A 204 10.14 -4.56 -2.70
N LYS A 205 11.20 -4.14 -1.99
CA LYS A 205 12.50 -3.86 -2.58
C LYS A 205 13.60 -4.57 -1.82
N ILE A 206 14.51 -5.17 -2.56
CA ILE A 206 15.70 -5.80 -1.99
C ILE A 206 16.90 -4.94 -2.35
N ARG A 207 17.64 -4.49 -1.33
CA ARG A 207 18.89 -3.76 -1.49
C ARG A 207 20.06 -4.71 -1.31
N VAL A 208 20.96 -4.75 -2.27
CA VAL A 208 22.22 -5.48 -2.13
C VAL A 208 23.29 -4.53 -1.61
N ILE A 209 23.94 -4.91 -0.52
CA ILE A 209 25.04 -4.16 0.08
C ILE A 209 26.29 -5.04 0.23
N ASP A 210 27.44 -4.42 0.06
CA ASP A 210 28.73 -5.04 0.32
C ASP A 210 28.90 -5.24 1.84
N ALA A 211 29.25 -6.45 2.25
CA ALA A 211 29.27 -6.84 3.66
C ALA A 211 30.32 -6.05 4.48
N ASP A 212 31.45 -5.69 3.86
CA ASP A 212 32.57 -5.03 4.54
C ASP A 212 32.38 -3.51 4.64
N THR A 213 31.85 -2.90 3.58
CA THR A 213 31.76 -1.45 3.42
C THR A 213 30.36 -0.90 3.67
N ALA A 214 29.34 -1.77 3.70
CA ALA A 214 27.92 -1.41 3.66
C ALA A 214 27.54 -0.54 2.43
N GLY A 215 28.41 -0.48 1.42
CA GLY A 215 28.18 0.22 0.17
C GLY A 215 27.11 -0.48 -0.67
N ALA A 216 26.35 0.28 -1.47
CA ALA A 216 25.39 -0.32 -2.40
C ALA A 216 26.13 -1.09 -3.51
N VAL A 217 25.72 -2.32 -3.78
CA VAL A 217 26.23 -3.11 -4.90
C VAL A 217 25.32 -2.89 -6.10
N LEU A 218 25.91 -2.41 -7.19
CA LEU A 218 25.18 -1.97 -8.39
C LEU A 218 25.26 -3.03 -9.49
N GLY A 219 24.17 -3.23 -10.23
CA GLY A 219 24.05 -4.27 -11.25
C GLY A 219 24.37 -5.69 -10.77
N ALA A 220 24.03 -6.04 -9.53
CA ALA A 220 24.01 -7.41 -9.02
C ALA A 220 22.72 -8.11 -9.48
N GLN A 221 22.84 -9.36 -9.90
CA GLN A 221 21.72 -10.19 -10.30
C GLN A 221 21.12 -10.86 -9.08
N VAL A 222 19.79 -10.79 -8.90
CA VAL A 222 19.11 -11.26 -7.70
C VAL A 222 18.08 -12.32 -8.06
N TYR A 223 18.07 -13.39 -7.27
CA TYR A 223 17.13 -14.50 -7.37
C TYR A 223 16.45 -14.74 -6.03
N ILE A 224 15.22 -15.25 -6.05
CA ILE A 224 14.57 -15.84 -4.87
C ILE A 224 14.33 -17.32 -5.13
N GLU A 225 14.68 -18.15 -4.15
CA GLU A 225 14.38 -19.58 -4.14
C GLU A 225 12.93 -19.79 -3.69
N ILE A 226 12.11 -20.45 -4.53
CA ILE A 226 10.72 -20.83 -4.21
C ILE A 226 10.58 -22.34 -4.45
N GLY A 227 10.61 -23.12 -3.37
CA GLY A 227 10.60 -24.57 -3.46
C GLY A 227 11.91 -25.10 -4.05
N GLU A 228 11.84 -25.77 -5.21
CA GLU A 228 13.02 -26.27 -5.94
C GLU A 228 13.45 -25.34 -7.10
N ASP A 229 12.72 -24.26 -7.33
CA ASP A 229 12.95 -23.33 -8.45
C ASP A 229 13.58 -22.01 -7.98
N TYR A 230 14.29 -21.35 -8.91
CA TYR A 230 14.81 -20.00 -8.74
C TYR A 230 14.02 -19.02 -9.61
N VAL A 231 13.49 -17.97 -8.99
CA VAL A 231 12.83 -16.87 -9.67
C VAL A 231 13.83 -15.73 -9.84
N ASP A 232 14.11 -15.38 -11.10
CA ASP A 232 14.92 -14.22 -11.46
C ASP A 232 14.14 -12.93 -11.20
N LEU A 233 14.68 -12.08 -10.30
CA LEU A 233 14.10 -10.78 -9.94
C LEU A 233 14.72 -9.63 -10.74
N GLY A 234 15.82 -9.88 -11.44
CA GLY A 234 16.57 -8.92 -12.24
C GLY A 234 17.79 -8.33 -11.56
N LEU A 235 18.31 -7.25 -12.18
CA LEU A 235 19.51 -6.56 -11.74
C LEU A 235 19.18 -5.42 -10.77
N THR A 236 20.03 -5.22 -9.76
CA THR A 236 19.97 -4.04 -8.89
C THR A 236 20.25 -2.76 -9.67
N ASP A 237 19.54 -1.68 -9.34
CA ASP A 237 19.68 -0.37 -9.96
C ASP A 237 21.11 0.22 -9.86
N ASP A 238 21.38 1.22 -10.69
CA ASP A 238 22.69 1.86 -10.87
C ASP A 238 22.97 2.97 -9.85
N ARG A 239 22.07 3.19 -8.88
CA ARG A 239 22.12 4.35 -8.00
C ARG A 239 22.12 4.00 -6.51
N TYR A 240 21.37 2.98 -6.12
CA TYR A 240 21.10 2.64 -4.73
C TYR A 240 21.23 1.15 -4.44
N GLY A 241 21.40 0.31 -5.47
CA GLY A 241 21.58 -1.13 -5.37
C GLY A 241 20.27 -1.88 -5.10
N PHE A 242 19.13 -1.37 -5.59
CA PHE A 242 17.83 -2.02 -5.38
C PHE A 242 17.37 -2.86 -6.56
N VAL A 243 16.79 -4.01 -6.28
CA VAL A 243 15.88 -4.72 -7.19
C VAL A 243 14.45 -4.62 -6.64
N LYS A 244 13.46 -4.53 -7.53
CA LYS A 244 12.05 -4.49 -7.18
C LYS A 244 11.43 -5.85 -7.33
N VAL A 245 10.63 -6.23 -6.35
CA VAL A 245 9.88 -7.48 -6.37
C VAL A 245 8.40 -7.11 -6.31
N PHE A 246 7.63 -7.61 -7.28
CA PHE A 246 6.22 -7.32 -7.40
C PHE A 246 5.39 -8.55 -7.09
N ASN A 247 4.28 -8.34 -6.40
CA ASN A 247 3.29 -9.38 -6.14
C ASN A 247 3.94 -10.67 -5.59
N ILE A 248 4.85 -10.52 -4.63
CA ILE A 248 5.46 -11.64 -3.90
C ILE A 248 4.68 -11.86 -2.61
N LEU A 249 4.49 -13.11 -2.25
CA LEU A 249 3.83 -13.45 -0.99
C LEU A 249 4.72 -13.00 0.18
N SER A 250 4.17 -12.46 1.27
CA SER A 250 4.96 -12.16 2.47
C SER A 250 5.34 -13.47 3.15
N GLY A 251 6.56 -13.52 3.69
CA GLY A 251 7.13 -14.75 4.22
C GLY A 251 8.65 -14.74 4.26
N GLU A 252 9.24 -15.87 4.60
CA GLU A 252 10.68 -16.07 4.58
C GLU A 252 11.14 -16.60 3.23
N TYR A 253 12.17 -15.97 2.67
CA TYR A 253 12.75 -16.34 1.38
C TYR A 253 14.24 -16.46 1.50
N ARG A 254 14.80 -17.41 0.74
CA ARG A 254 16.22 -17.47 0.48
C ARG A 254 16.53 -16.65 -0.77
N VAL A 255 17.23 -15.54 -0.60
CA VAL A 255 17.66 -14.68 -1.71
C VAL A 255 19.07 -15.08 -2.08
N VAL A 256 19.30 -15.31 -3.37
CA VAL A 256 20.63 -15.55 -3.94
C VAL A 256 21.04 -14.34 -4.76
N VAL A 257 22.26 -13.88 -4.56
CA VAL A 257 22.82 -12.72 -5.25
C VAL A 257 24.11 -13.11 -5.96
N GLU A 258 24.22 -12.70 -7.23
CA GLU A 258 25.39 -12.92 -8.06
C GLU A 258 25.92 -11.60 -8.62
N LYS A 259 27.23 -11.39 -8.49
CA LYS A 259 27.92 -10.23 -9.04
C LYS A 259 29.38 -10.54 -9.33
N ASP A 260 29.86 -10.18 -10.52
CA ASP A 260 31.28 -10.26 -10.85
C ASP A 260 32.14 -9.47 -9.85
N GLY A 261 33.18 -10.11 -9.32
CA GLY A 261 34.05 -9.54 -8.28
C GLY A 261 33.57 -9.80 -6.85
N TYR A 262 32.44 -10.47 -6.68
CA TYR A 262 31.88 -10.90 -5.40
C TYR A 262 31.71 -12.41 -5.36
N GLU A 263 31.73 -13.00 -4.17
CA GLU A 263 31.31 -14.38 -3.96
C GLU A 263 29.78 -14.46 -4.03
N SER A 264 29.25 -15.50 -4.69
CA SER A 264 27.81 -15.73 -4.70
C SER A 264 27.34 -15.99 -3.28
N ASN A 265 26.36 -15.21 -2.81
CA ASN A 265 25.83 -15.32 -1.47
C ASN A 265 24.36 -15.70 -1.48
N ALA A 266 23.92 -16.41 -0.45
CA ALA A 266 22.54 -16.77 -0.21
C ALA A 266 22.14 -16.44 1.23
N GLU A 267 21.17 -15.54 1.39
CA GLU A 267 20.71 -15.05 2.70
C GLU A 267 19.21 -15.33 2.89
N MET A 268 18.82 -15.70 4.12
CA MET A 268 17.41 -15.78 4.49
C MET A 268 16.90 -14.39 4.87
N ILE A 269 15.84 -13.95 4.21
CA ILE A 269 15.17 -12.68 4.51
C ILE A 269 13.70 -12.89 4.86
N THR A 270 13.14 -11.95 5.60
CA THR A 270 11.69 -11.89 5.86
C THR A 270 11.10 -10.72 5.07
N ILE A 271 10.14 -11.01 4.20
CA ILE A 271 9.30 -10.02 3.54
C ILE A 271 8.05 -9.84 4.40
N THR A 272 7.83 -8.64 4.94
CA THR A 272 6.68 -8.33 5.79
C THR A 272 5.40 -8.13 4.97
N PRO A 273 4.21 -8.36 5.55
CA PRO A 273 2.93 -8.04 4.92
C PRO A 273 2.73 -6.56 4.56
N ASP A 274 3.63 -5.67 5.01
CA ASP A 274 3.59 -4.24 4.78
C ASP A 274 4.40 -3.80 3.54
N GLY A 275 5.21 -4.69 2.95
CA GLY A 275 5.93 -4.43 1.69
C GLY A 275 7.15 -3.50 1.83
N ASP A 276 8.00 -3.77 2.82
CA ASP A 276 9.13 -2.91 3.17
C ASP A 276 10.40 -3.07 2.30
N GLU A 277 11.42 -2.26 2.58
CA GLU A 277 12.80 -2.45 2.13
C GLU A 277 13.48 -3.56 2.92
N VAL A 278 14.08 -4.51 2.21
CA VAL A 278 14.88 -5.59 2.76
C VAL A 278 16.33 -5.43 2.30
N ARG A 279 17.30 -5.76 3.16
CA ARG A 279 18.72 -5.70 2.84
C ARG A 279 19.33 -7.08 2.79
N VAL A 280 20.16 -7.32 1.79
CA VAL A 280 20.91 -8.55 1.58
C VAL A 280 22.39 -8.21 1.43
N GLN A 281 23.25 -8.93 2.13
CA GLN A 281 24.69 -8.72 2.11
C GLN A 281 25.38 -9.61 1.08
N ILE A 282 26.49 -9.16 0.53
CA ILE A 282 27.36 -9.97 -0.34
C ILE A 282 28.83 -9.63 -0.09
N GLU A 283 29.70 -10.64 -0.15
CA GLU A 283 31.14 -10.52 0.17
C GLU A 283 31.99 -10.45 -1.10
N VAL A 284 33.12 -9.74 -1.05
CA VAL A 284 34.07 -9.63 -2.17
C VAL A 284 34.82 -10.95 -2.33
N ALA A 285 35.00 -11.42 -3.57
CA ALA A 285 35.73 -12.67 -3.83
C ALA A 285 37.22 -12.54 -3.52
N ALA A 286 37.77 -13.54 -2.81
CA ALA A 286 39.17 -13.57 -2.38
C ALA A 286 40.20 -13.76 -3.51
#